data_AF-A0AAU7QUI6-F1
#
_entry.id   AF-A0AAU7QUI6-F1
#
_cell.length_a   1.000
_cell.length_b   1.000
_cell.length_c   1.000
_cell.angle_alpha   90.00
_cell.angle_beta   90.00
_cell.angle_gamma   90.00
#
_symmetry.space_group_name_H-M   'P 1'
#
loop_
_entity.id
_entity.type
_entity.pdbx_description
1 polymer ?
#
loop_
_entity_poly.entity_id
_entity_poly.type
_entity_poly.pdbx_seq_one_letter_code
_entity_poly.pdbx_strand_id
1 'polypeptide(L)'
;MGQSGGGAVAPPSEVRRIASEAEASDLAHRLLMPGRRWPVVVLTIAGEHDEPFGDPDEVKQAVGDLAEVVLMPTDDTSWAFSRVMPTMTQVYGGAGRVYPVDHAWVSDPGRSRLRFAYSPHDRKRITDQLISDALQAAMAAGLVEPRTRPGTQQRSGRVQGIIGSRALVMFDDMSVATVWEELTLPGVALDQVLVRGQPVSGRYDPDSRRLDLRAALRFVDAASAKGGVQGAYQAGDVVLAEVAAVAEEAVTVRLLPGLLVEIGREAVTSNQKDTLVGLFSVGEVVTCRLIAAEPLRLRLDDVDDEEVPKPAPSLLPGGPPWLRLPEPDPQPQAVAPPPLPASIPPKMAPPLPDAPSVMPRQPSPFDLAQRLSPSQPTVMARRADALPAAQQAQVLQLSNELAAERATRKALAGELAGLRARAAELEAELVQATRTIEQLQTRYRGADLARQRLGKQLRSAQGRDDQAASVQGPLFLDPEEQFRYEVTCEWAQRIPAAEKADKPLAKYTLATGFLDSVEQLEGINRAKIVAVVVEVLTGQAQHLPGRDAHPLRTGDAGSPYVRRSDGAICWRVALQRESAAARRLHYWRTQDGYEFSRVALHDDYRP
;
A
#
# COMPACT_ATOMS: atom_id res chain seq x y z
N MET A 1 25.61 -53.78 28.67
CA MET A 1 24.25 -54.24 28.34
C MET A 1 23.29 -53.10 28.71
N GLY A 2 22.55 -52.44 27.83
CA GLY A 2 22.51 -52.44 26.38
C GLY A 2 22.26 -51.01 25.90
N GLN A 3 22.88 -50.62 24.79
CA GLN A 3 22.52 -49.40 24.07
C GLN A 3 21.27 -49.74 23.26
N SER A 4 20.12 -49.23 23.68
CA SER A 4 18.90 -49.18 22.90
C SER A 4 19.10 -48.21 21.74
N GLY A 5 19.26 -48.74 20.53
CA GLY A 5 19.33 -47.98 19.30
C GLY A 5 18.02 -47.24 19.05
N GLY A 6 18.06 -45.91 19.15
CA GLY A 6 17.01 -45.05 18.60
C GLY A 6 17.10 -45.09 17.08
N GLY A 7 16.28 -45.92 16.45
CA GLY A 7 16.17 -45.96 14.99
C GLY A 7 15.91 -44.55 14.44
N ALA A 8 16.71 -44.14 13.47
CA ALA A 8 16.50 -42.89 12.74
C ALA A 8 15.10 -42.93 12.13
N VAL A 9 14.18 -42.14 12.67
CA VAL A 9 12.82 -42.12 12.16
C VAL A 9 12.81 -41.23 10.92
N ALA A 10 12.67 -41.86 9.76
CA ALA A 10 12.47 -41.21 8.47
C ALA A 10 10.98 -40.90 8.24
N PRO A 11 10.63 -39.97 7.33
CA PRO A 11 9.26 -39.83 6.88
C PRO A 11 8.78 -41.13 6.20
N PRO A 12 7.46 -41.37 6.10
CA PRO A 12 6.91 -42.52 5.38
C PRO A 12 7.50 -42.65 3.97
N SER A 13 7.87 -43.85 3.54
CA SER A 13 8.51 -44.09 2.23
C SER A 13 7.54 -43.97 1.05
N GLU A 14 6.24 -44.08 1.30
CA GLU A 14 5.18 -44.00 0.30
C GLU A 14 4.27 -42.78 0.52
N VAL A 15 3.51 -42.43 -0.52
CA VAL A 15 2.47 -41.39 -0.43
C VAL A 15 1.38 -41.85 0.52
N ARG A 16 1.13 -41.08 1.58
CA ARG A 16 0.05 -41.35 2.53
C ARG A 16 -1.28 -40.86 1.95
N ARG A 17 -2.25 -41.76 1.78
CA ARG A 17 -3.61 -41.38 1.36
C ARG A 17 -4.49 -41.18 2.60
N ILE A 18 -5.22 -40.07 2.63
CA ILE A 18 -6.25 -39.77 3.63
C ILE A 18 -7.60 -40.05 3.00
N ALA A 19 -8.42 -40.87 3.65
CA ALA A 19 -9.71 -41.30 3.12
C ALA A 19 -10.89 -41.01 4.07
N SER A 20 -10.65 -40.35 5.20
CA SER A 20 -11.71 -40.03 6.17
C SER A 20 -11.53 -38.66 6.82
N GLU A 21 -12.65 -38.06 7.23
CA GLU A 21 -12.67 -36.78 7.96
C GLU A 21 -11.83 -36.81 9.26
N ALA A 22 -11.81 -37.96 9.96
CA ALA A 22 -11.03 -38.13 11.18
C ALA A 22 -9.51 -38.05 10.88
N GLU A 23 -9.04 -38.78 9.86
CA GLU A 23 -7.62 -38.74 9.44
C GLU A 23 -7.21 -37.36 8.93
N ALA A 24 -8.11 -36.65 8.24
CA ALA A 24 -7.89 -35.28 7.78
C ALA A 24 -7.78 -34.30 8.96
N SER A 25 -8.64 -34.44 9.96
CA SER A 25 -8.59 -33.65 11.19
C SER A 25 -7.30 -33.94 11.95
N ASP A 26 -6.90 -35.20 12.07
CA ASP A 26 -5.65 -35.61 12.73
C ASP A 26 -4.41 -35.07 12.01
N LEU A 27 -4.43 -35.07 10.66
CA LEU A 27 -3.39 -34.42 9.87
C LEU A 27 -3.30 -32.93 10.22
N ALA A 28 -4.42 -32.21 10.20
CA ALA A 28 -4.44 -30.78 10.50
C ALA A 28 -3.90 -30.49 11.92
N HIS A 29 -4.35 -31.22 12.94
CA HIS A 29 -3.82 -31.07 14.31
C HIS A 29 -2.32 -31.35 14.38
N ARG A 30 -1.81 -32.37 13.67
CA ARG A 30 -0.38 -32.67 13.60
C ARG A 30 0.42 -31.58 12.88
N LEU A 31 -0.17 -30.94 11.86
CA LEU A 31 0.43 -29.77 11.22
C LEU A 31 0.44 -28.55 12.14
N LEU A 32 -0.45 -28.47 13.13
CA LEU A 32 -0.47 -27.37 14.10
C LEU A 32 0.35 -27.65 15.37
N MET A 33 0.89 -28.87 15.53
CA MET A 33 1.81 -29.19 16.61
C MET A 33 3.26 -28.82 16.25
N PRO A 34 3.94 -27.98 17.05
CA PRO A 34 5.36 -27.71 16.88
C PRO A 34 6.23 -28.97 17.07
N GLY A 35 7.44 -28.97 16.52
CA GLY A 35 8.42 -30.05 16.74
C GLY A 35 8.35 -31.21 15.74
N ARG A 36 7.69 -31.03 14.59
CA ARG A 36 7.84 -31.96 13.46
C ARG A 36 9.30 -32.05 13.04
N ARG A 37 9.70 -33.19 12.50
CA ARG A 37 11.08 -33.43 12.03
C ARG A 37 11.26 -33.28 10.53
N TRP A 38 10.17 -33.19 9.77
CA TRP A 38 10.19 -33.05 8.32
C TRP A 38 9.01 -32.20 7.82
N PRO A 39 9.16 -31.52 6.67
CA PRO A 39 8.05 -30.89 5.98
C PRO A 39 7.01 -31.90 5.51
N VAL A 40 5.78 -31.45 5.35
CA VAL A 40 4.66 -32.27 4.84
C VAL A 40 4.11 -31.61 3.59
N VAL A 41 4.14 -32.33 2.47
CA VAL A 41 3.47 -31.94 1.22
C VAL A 41 2.07 -32.53 1.24
N VAL A 42 1.05 -31.71 1.02
CA VAL A 42 -0.34 -32.15 0.92
C VAL A 42 -0.85 -31.78 -0.46
N LEU A 43 -1.28 -32.80 -1.21
CA LEU A 43 -1.98 -32.65 -2.48
C LEU A 43 -3.45 -33.02 -2.29
N THR A 44 -4.31 -32.36 -3.05
CA THR A 44 -5.73 -32.71 -3.11
C THR A 44 -6.14 -33.22 -4.48
N ILE A 45 -7.14 -34.10 -4.52
CA ILE A 45 -7.79 -34.55 -5.75
C ILE A 45 -9.00 -33.64 -5.97
N ALA A 46 -9.13 -33.00 -7.15
CA ALA A 46 -10.29 -32.15 -7.42
C ALA A 46 -11.59 -32.98 -7.45
N GLY A 47 -12.71 -32.41 -6.97
CA GLY A 47 -13.94 -33.17 -6.72
C GLY A 47 -14.57 -33.86 -7.95
N GLU A 48 -14.25 -33.43 -9.17
CA GLU A 48 -14.73 -34.05 -10.42
C GLU A 48 -13.70 -34.99 -11.07
N HIS A 49 -12.62 -35.33 -10.36
CA HIS A 49 -11.53 -36.13 -10.88
C HIS A 49 -11.15 -37.27 -9.94
N ASP A 50 -10.71 -38.39 -10.54
CA ASP A 50 -10.20 -39.55 -9.78
C ASP A 50 -8.69 -39.46 -9.53
N GLU A 51 -7.99 -38.57 -10.24
CA GLU A 51 -6.56 -38.34 -10.13
C GLU A 51 -6.24 -36.89 -9.72
N PRO A 52 -5.20 -36.68 -8.89
CA PRO A 52 -4.71 -35.35 -8.60
C PRO A 52 -4.10 -34.72 -9.86
N PHE A 53 -4.15 -33.38 -9.91
CA PHE A 53 -3.49 -32.64 -10.98
C PHE A 53 -1.96 -32.76 -10.87
N GLY A 54 -1.40 -32.60 -9.68
CA GLY A 54 0.01 -32.89 -9.43
C GLY A 54 0.27 -34.37 -9.23
N ASP A 55 1.49 -34.82 -9.54
CA ASP A 55 1.90 -36.21 -9.41
C ASP A 55 2.52 -36.47 -8.02
N PRO A 56 1.79 -37.09 -7.08
CA PRO A 56 2.28 -37.28 -5.72
C PRO A 56 3.42 -38.29 -5.64
N ASP A 57 3.46 -39.26 -6.55
CA ASP A 57 4.49 -40.30 -6.59
C ASP A 57 5.82 -39.71 -7.11
N GLU A 58 5.75 -38.86 -8.15
CA GLU A 58 6.91 -38.10 -8.62
C GLU A 58 7.44 -37.14 -7.56
N VAL A 59 6.56 -36.43 -6.84
CA VAL A 59 6.97 -35.59 -5.70
C VAL A 59 7.66 -36.45 -4.65
N LYS A 60 7.09 -37.61 -4.28
CA LYS A 60 7.66 -38.48 -3.25
C LYS A 60 9.02 -39.04 -3.67
N GLN A 61 9.15 -39.45 -4.92
CA GLN A 61 10.42 -39.95 -5.48
C GLN A 61 11.50 -38.86 -5.44
N ALA A 62 11.15 -37.61 -5.76
CA ALA A 62 12.10 -36.51 -5.79
C ALA A 62 12.55 -36.05 -4.39
N VAL A 63 11.64 -36.03 -3.41
CA VAL A 63 11.95 -35.58 -2.04
C VAL A 63 12.51 -36.69 -1.15
N GLY A 64 12.28 -37.97 -1.47
CA GLY A 64 12.82 -39.11 -0.73
C GLY A 64 12.52 -39.04 0.77
N ASP A 65 13.57 -39.17 1.59
CA ASP A 65 13.48 -39.15 3.06
C ASP A 65 13.46 -37.73 3.66
N LEU A 66 13.31 -36.70 2.84
CA LEU A 66 13.32 -35.31 3.31
C LEU A 66 11.93 -34.78 3.67
N ALA A 67 10.87 -35.34 3.10
CA ALA A 67 9.50 -34.89 3.33
C ALA A 67 8.48 -36.04 3.26
N GLU A 68 7.38 -35.86 3.97
CA GLU A 68 6.18 -36.71 3.87
C GLU A 68 5.26 -36.16 2.77
N VAL A 69 4.71 -37.02 1.93
CA VAL A 69 3.75 -36.64 0.89
C VAL A 69 2.41 -37.27 1.24
N VAL A 70 1.38 -36.42 1.28
CA VAL A 70 0.02 -36.79 1.64
C VAL A 70 -0.93 -36.43 0.50
N LEU A 71 -1.85 -37.33 0.19
CA LEU A 71 -2.90 -37.14 -0.81
C LEU A 71 -4.28 -37.26 -0.15
N MET A 72 -5.17 -36.32 -0.45
CA MET A 72 -6.51 -36.25 0.15
C MET A 72 -7.57 -35.90 -0.92
N PRO A 73 -8.77 -36.50 -0.91
CA PRO A 73 -9.85 -36.10 -1.81
C PRO A 73 -10.41 -34.71 -1.45
N THR A 74 -10.89 -33.95 -2.46
CA THR A 74 -11.65 -32.71 -2.22
C THR A 74 -13.13 -33.04 -2.06
N ASP A 75 -13.46 -33.57 -0.89
CA ASP A 75 -14.83 -33.80 -0.42
C ASP A 75 -14.93 -33.37 1.07
N ASP A 76 -15.85 -33.96 1.82
CA ASP A 76 -16.00 -33.76 3.26
C ASP A 76 -14.68 -33.94 4.04
N THR A 77 -13.76 -34.76 3.54
CA THR A 77 -12.41 -34.96 4.06
C THR A 77 -11.58 -33.67 4.02
N SER A 78 -11.56 -32.97 2.88
CA SER A 78 -10.85 -31.69 2.74
C SER A 78 -11.50 -30.56 3.54
N TRP A 79 -12.82 -30.62 3.73
CA TRP A 79 -13.54 -29.70 4.60
C TRP A 79 -13.22 -29.93 6.07
N ALA A 80 -13.11 -31.19 6.51
CA ALA A 80 -12.68 -31.55 7.87
C ALA A 80 -11.27 -31.04 8.17
N PHE A 81 -10.33 -31.22 7.24
CA PHE A 81 -9.01 -30.60 7.30
C PHE A 81 -9.11 -29.07 7.43
N SER A 82 -9.89 -28.44 6.56
CA SER A 82 -9.99 -26.98 6.47
C SER A 82 -10.61 -26.33 7.70
N ARG A 83 -11.54 -27.00 8.39
CA ARG A 83 -12.18 -26.53 9.62
C ARG A 83 -11.20 -26.38 10.80
N VAL A 84 -10.14 -27.20 10.82
CA VAL A 84 -9.12 -27.17 11.88
C VAL A 84 -8.00 -26.18 11.54
N MET A 85 -7.73 -25.98 10.25
CA MET A 85 -6.61 -25.15 9.80
C MET A 85 -6.89 -23.64 9.93
N PRO A 86 -5.89 -22.84 10.36
CA PRO A 86 -5.97 -21.38 10.38
C PRO A 86 -6.31 -20.80 9.01
N THR A 87 -6.99 -19.66 8.99
CA THR A 87 -7.38 -18.93 7.77
C THR A 87 -6.20 -18.77 6.81
N MET A 88 -6.44 -19.00 5.51
CA MET A 88 -5.45 -18.95 4.42
C MET A 88 -4.37 -20.04 4.41
N THR A 89 -4.38 -20.98 5.35
CA THR A 89 -3.42 -22.10 5.40
C THR A 89 -3.97 -23.41 4.83
N GLN A 90 -5.24 -23.44 4.41
CA GLN A 90 -5.92 -24.63 3.88
C GLN A 90 -5.38 -25.09 2.50
N VAL A 91 -5.66 -26.34 2.14
CA VAL A 91 -5.43 -26.91 0.80
C VAL A 91 -6.67 -27.70 0.38
N TYR A 92 -7.13 -27.49 -0.86
CA TYR A 92 -8.38 -28.02 -1.39
C TYR A 92 -8.41 -27.90 -2.92
N GLY A 93 -9.39 -28.54 -3.57
CA GLY A 93 -9.78 -28.24 -4.95
C GLY A 93 -8.78 -28.66 -6.02
N GLY A 94 -7.98 -29.70 -5.77
CA GLY A 94 -6.91 -30.11 -6.70
C GLY A 94 -5.59 -29.35 -6.52
N ALA A 95 -5.53 -28.42 -5.56
CA ALA A 95 -4.32 -27.70 -5.22
C ALA A 95 -3.36 -28.53 -4.36
N GLY A 96 -2.10 -28.08 -4.32
CA GLY A 96 -1.08 -28.62 -3.43
C GLY A 96 -0.47 -27.55 -2.54
N ARG A 97 0.01 -27.93 -1.36
CA ARG A 97 0.70 -27.03 -0.42
C ARG A 97 1.78 -27.80 0.35
N VAL A 98 2.90 -27.14 0.62
CA VAL A 98 3.97 -27.66 1.48
C VAL A 98 3.93 -26.94 2.82
N TYR A 99 3.87 -27.69 3.92
CA TYR A 99 3.95 -27.17 5.29
C TYR A 99 5.36 -27.37 5.84
N PRO A 100 6.12 -26.28 6.06
CA PRO A 100 7.45 -26.35 6.67
C PRO A 100 7.45 -26.93 8.09
N VAL A 101 8.65 -27.29 8.55
CA VAL A 101 8.90 -27.74 9.93
C VAL A 101 8.71 -26.60 10.92
N ASP A 102 9.19 -25.40 10.59
CA ASP A 102 8.95 -24.22 11.39
C ASP A 102 7.46 -23.88 11.40
N HIS A 103 7.00 -23.23 12.48
CA HIS A 103 5.59 -22.92 12.67
C HIS A 103 5.20 -21.51 12.22
N ALA A 104 6.13 -20.76 11.61
CA ALA A 104 5.89 -19.37 11.24
C ALA A 104 4.79 -19.24 10.16
N TRP A 105 4.56 -20.29 9.37
CA TRP A 105 3.50 -20.32 8.36
C TRP A 105 2.07 -20.23 8.94
N VAL A 106 1.88 -20.49 10.23
CA VAL A 106 0.58 -20.35 10.91
C VAL A 106 0.17 -18.87 11.02
N SER A 107 1.13 -17.98 11.32
CA SER A 107 0.91 -16.53 11.39
C SER A 107 1.19 -15.81 10.07
N ASP A 108 1.99 -16.42 9.18
CA ASP A 108 2.37 -15.88 7.87
C ASP A 108 2.10 -16.93 6.76
N PRO A 109 0.86 -16.97 6.22
CA PRO A 109 0.48 -17.94 5.19
C PRO A 109 1.35 -17.91 3.93
N GLY A 110 2.06 -16.79 3.67
CA GLY A 110 2.97 -16.65 2.53
C GLY A 110 4.17 -17.59 2.55
N ARG A 111 4.53 -18.11 3.73
CA ARG A 111 5.61 -19.09 3.92
C ARG A 111 5.25 -20.51 3.48
N SER A 112 3.97 -20.80 3.33
CA SER A 112 3.46 -22.09 2.87
C SER A 112 2.51 -21.80 1.72
N ARG A 113 3.01 -21.57 0.50
CA ARG A 113 2.15 -21.10 -0.60
C ARG A 113 1.19 -22.19 -1.10
N LEU A 114 -0.06 -21.80 -1.38
CA LEU A 114 -1.00 -22.66 -2.09
C LEU A 114 -0.65 -22.69 -3.58
N ARG A 115 -0.38 -23.86 -4.13
CA ARG A 115 -0.10 -24.07 -5.54
C ARG A 115 -1.40 -24.51 -6.22
N PHE A 116 -2.00 -23.60 -6.98
CA PHE A 116 -3.20 -23.90 -7.75
C PHE A 116 -2.88 -24.67 -9.04
N ALA A 117 -3.70 -25.68 -9.31
CA ALA A 117 -3.84 -26.34 -10.59
C ALA A 117 -5.31 -26.41 -10.93
N TYR A 118 -5.64 -26.19 -12.20
CA TYR A 118 -7.02 -26.13 -12.68
C TYR A 118 -7.31 -27.20 -13.73
N SER A 119 -6.28 -27.89 -14.23
CA SER A 119 -6.43 -28.94 -15.23
C SER A 119 -5.28 -29.93 -15.19
N PRO A 120 -5.43 -31.13 -15.80
CA PRO A 120 -4.34 -32.09 -15.93
C PRO A 120 -3.12 -31.55 -16.68
N HIS A 121 -3.27 -30.51 -17.52
CA HIS A 121 -2.16 -29.86 -18.22
C HIS A 121 -1.19 -29.15 -17.26
N ASP A 122 -1.64 -28.79 -16.06
CA ASP A 122 -0.81 -28.17 -15.03
C ASP A 122 0.12 -29.17 -14.33
N ARG A 123 -0.05 -30.49 -14.55
CA ARG A 123 0.62 -31.55 -13.80
C ARG A 123 2.11 -31.31 -13.61
N LYS A 124 2.86 -31.18 -14.71
CA LYS A 124 4.30 -30.97 -14.64
C LYS A 124 4.67 -29.71 -13.83
N ARG A 125 3.97 -28.60 -14.09
CA ARG A 125 4.22 -27.32 -13.43
C ARG A 125 4.00 -27.41 -11.92
N ILE A 126 2.86 -27.99 -11.50
CA ILE A 126 2.53 -28.07 -10.06
C ILE A 126 3.44 -29.08 -9.35
N THR A 127 3.76 -30.22 -9.98
CA THR A 127 4.72 -31.20 -9.44
C THR A 127 6.08 -30.54 -9.22
N ASP A 128 6.64 -29.87 -10.23
CA ASP A 128 7.93 -29.16 -10.14
C ASP A 128 7.93 -28.10 -9.02
N GLN A 129 6.82 -27.37 -8.88
CA GLN A 129 6.66 -26.35 -7.82
C GLN A 129 6.63 -26.98 -6.42
N LEU A 130 5.88 -28.07 -6.24
CA LEU A 130 5.80 -28.76 -4.95
C LEU A 130 7.12 -29.43 -4.55
N ILE A 131 7.85 -29.99 -5.51
CA ILE A 131 9.21 -30.51 -5.28
C ILE A 131 10.13 -29.37 -4.81
N SER A 132 10.13 -28.24 -5.51
CA SER A 132 10.94 -27.08 -5.15
C SER A 132 10.61 -26.57 -3.74
N ASP A 133 9.33 -26.42 -3.42
CA ASP A 133 8.87 -25.95 -2.11
C ASP A 133 9.25 -26.93 -0.99
N ALA A 134 9.11 -28.23 -1.22
CA ALA A 134 9.46 -29.28 -0.26
C ALA A 134 10.96 -29.32 0.04
N LEU A 135 11.80 -29.22 -1.00
CA LEU A 135 13.25 -29.16 -0.84
C LEU A 135 13.68 -27.88 -0.12
N GLN A 136 13.07 -26.73 -0.43
CA GLN A 136 13.36 -25.47 0.26
C GLN A 136 12.97 -25.55 1.74
N ALA A 137 11.82 -26.14 2.07
CA ALA A 137 11.40 -26.36 3.44
C ALA A 137 12.34 -27.34 4.18
N ALA A 138 12.83 -28.39 3.52
CA ALA A 138 13.78 -29.33 4.10
C ALA A 138 15.16 -28.69 4.35
N MET A 139 15.62 -27.83 3.44
CA MET A 139 16.84 -27.03 3.62
C MET A 139 16.71 -26.05 4.80
N ALA A 140 15.58 -25.34 4.90
CA ALA A 140 15.32 -24.43 6.02
C ALA A 140 15.27 -25.16 7.37
N ALA A 141 14.81 -26.41 7.38
CA ALA A 141 14.80 -27.29 8.55
C ALA A 141 16.17 -27.92 8.88
N GLY A 142 17.21 -27.68 8.07
CA GLY A 142 18.54 -28.27 8.25
C GLY A 142 18.62 -29.78 7.96
N LEU A 143 17.59 -30.35 7.31
CA LEU A 143 17.54 -31.77 6.95
C LEU A 143 18.39 -32.11 5.73
N VAL A 144 18.67 -31.09 4.93
CA VAL A 144 19.65 -31.13 3.86
C VAL A 144 20.88 -30.42 4.37
N GLU A 145 21.92 -31.16 4.75
CA GLU A 145 23.25 -30.56 4.83
C GLU A 145 23.54 -29.93 3.46
N PRO A 146 23.95 -28.65 3.40
CA PRO A 146 24.34 -28.05 2.14
C PRO A 146 25.62 -28.72 1.67
N ARG A 147 25.47 -29.86 0.97
CA ARG A 147 26.49 -30.35 0.07
C ARG A 147 26.62 -29.28 -1.00
N THR A 148 27.66 -28.46 -0.87
CA THR A 148 28.25 -27.76 -2.00
C THR A 148 28.38 -28.78 -3.12
N ARG A 149 27.47 -28.73 -4.10
CA ARG A 149 27.63 -29.52 -5.32
C ARG A 149 29.00 -29.14 -5.89
N PRO A 150 29.92 -30.08 -6.11
CA PRO A 150 31.14 -29.78 -6.84
C PRO A 150 30.71 -29.36 -8.25
N GLY A 151 30.76 -28.06 -8.54
CA GLY A 151 30.29 -27.51 -9.81
C GLY A 151 29.77 -26.07 -9.77
N THR A 152 29.32 -25.54 -8.62
CA THR A 152 28.94 -24.11 -8.57
C THR A 152 30.17 -23.23 -8.64
N GLN A 153 30.25 -22.37 -9.64
CA GLN A 153 31.38 -21.49 -9.88
C GLN A 153 30.98 -20.05 -9.55
N GLN A 154 31.88 -19.29 -8.92
CA GLN A 154 31.68 -17.85 -8.84
C GLN A 154 31.89 -17.27 -10.24
N ARG A 155 30.88 -16.62 -10.81
CA ARG A 155 30.99 -15.97 -12.12
C ARG A 155 30.44 -14.55 -12.07
N SER A 156 31.02 -13.70 -12.89
CA SER A 156 30.62 -12.29 -13.03
C SER A 156 30.25 -12.01 -14.48
N GLY A 157 29.17 -11.25 -14.69
CA GLY A 157 28.66 -10.90 -16.00
C GLY A 157 27.84 -9.61 -15.98
N ARG A 158 27.28 -9.24 -17.13
CA ARG A 158 26.46 -8.04 -17.30
C ARG A 158 25.02 -8.37 -17.63
N VAL A 159 24.10 -7.71 -16.95
CA VAL A 159 22.65 -7.83 -17.20
C VAL A 159 22.33 -7.30 -18.61
N GLN A 160 21.71 -8.12 -19.45
CA GLN A 160 21.30 -7.76 -20.81
C GLN A 160 19.87 -7.24 -20.87
N GLY A 161 19.00 -7.75 -20.00
CA GLY A 161 17.59 -7.35 -19.92
C GLY A 161 16.81 -8.16 -18.90
N ILE A 162 15.62 -7.68 -18.57
CA ILE A 162 14.67 -8.30 -17.64
C ILE A 162 13.40 -8.59 -18.44
N ILE A 163 12.89 -9.81 -18.32
CA ILE A 163 11.69 -10.30 -19.00
C ILE A 163 10.82 -10.99 -17.95
N GLY A 164 9.79 -10.29 -17.47
CA GLY A 164 8.97 -10.75 -16.34
C GLY A 164 9.82 -10.97 -15.09
N SER A 165 9.69 -12.13 -14.45
CA SER A 165 10.44 -12.52 -13.24
C SER A 165 11.82 -13.14 -13.53
N ARG A 166 12.40 -12.88 -14.72
CA ARG A 166 13.72 -13.39 -15.10
C ARG A 166 14.61 -12.29 -15.66
N ALA A 167 15.89 -12.33 -15.31
CA ALA A 167 16.91 -11.48 -15.91
C ALA A 167 17.95 -12.33 -16.66
N LEU A 168 18.43 -11.82 -17.79
CA LEU A 168 19.49 -12.44 -18.58
C LEU A 168 20.82 -11.77 -18.26
N VAL A 169 21.83 -12.56 -17.94
CA VAL A 169 23.19 -12.10 -17.65
C VAL A 169 24.13 -12.73 -18.67
N MET A 170 24.93 -11.92 -19.33
CA MET A 170 25.97 -12.38 -20.25
C MET A 170 27.33 -12.29 -19.56
N PHE A 171 28.07 -13.40 -19.55
CA PHE A 171 29.44 -13.48 -19.04
C PHE A 171 30.44 -13.04 -20.11
N ASP A 172 31.70 -12.83 -19.71
CA ASP A 172 32.78 -12.38 -20.61
C ASP A 172 33.12 -13.38 -21.73
N ASP A 173 32.82 -14.67 -21.52
CA ASP A 173 32.97 -15.73 -22.53
C ASP A 173 31.76 -15.86 -23.46
N MET A 174 30.87 -14.86 -23.48
CA MET A 174 29.62 -14.83 -24.24
C MET A 174 28.57 -15.87 -23.83
N SER A 175 28.81 -16.66 -22.78
CA SER A 175 27.79 -17.56 -22.23
C SER A 175 26.72 -16.78 -21.45
N VAL A 176 25.49 -17.29 -21.45
CA VAL A 176 24.33 -16.62 -20.84
C VAL A 176 23.86 -17.41 -19.63
N ALA A 177 23.61 -16.71 -18.53
CA ALA A 177 22.92 -17.20 -17.36
C ALA A 177 21.57 -16.49 -17.17
N THR A 178 20.68 -17.19 -16.47
CA THR A 178 19.38 -16.65 -16.05
C THR A 178 19.43 -16.39 -14.54
N VAL A 179 19.04 -15.19 -14.13
CA VAL A 179 18.76 -14.87 -12.73
C VAL A 179 17.24 -14.94 -12.56
N TRP A 180 16.81 -15.65 -11.53
CA TRP A 180 15.40 -15.77 -11.16
C TRP A 180 15.14 -14.86 -9.95
N GLU A 181 13.94 -14.31 -9.83
CA GLU A 181 13.56 -13.41 -8.73
C GLU A 181 13.73 -14.09 -7.35
N GLU A 182 13.42 -15.38 -7.24
CA GLU A 182 13.63 -16.18 -6.04
C GLU A 182 15.12 -16.40 -5.67
N LEU A 183 16.04 -16.12 -6.60
CA LEU A 183 17.49 -16.17 -6.39
C LEU A 183 18.10 -14.78 -6.17
N THR A 184 17.25 -13.77 -5.91
CA THR A 184 17.65 -12.45 -5.42
C THR A 184 17.06 -12.21 -4.02
N LEU A 185 15.99 -11.43 -3.89
CA LEU A 185 15.38 -11.08 -2.61
C LEU A 185 13.87 -11.33 -2.67
N PRO A 186 13.30 -12.18 -1.80
CA PRO A 186 11.88 -12.49 -1.83
C PRO A 186 11.00 -11.25 -1.66
N GLY A 187 9.97 -11.12 -2.51
CA GLY A 187 8.99 -10.03 -2.43
C GLY A 187 9.44 -8.71 -3.06
N VAL A 188 10.62 -8.68 -3.69
CA VAL A 188 11.11 -7.51 -4.44
C VAL A 188 11.30 -7.91 -5.90
N ALA A 189 10.62 -7.17 -6.79
CA ALA A 189 10.65 -7.43 -8.21
C ALA A 189 12.06 -7.21 -8.81
N LEU A 190 12.41 -7.98 -9.84
CA LEU A 190 13.76 -7.93 -10.43
C LEU A 190 14.16 -6.56 -10.99
N ASP A 191 13.21 -5.74 -11.43
CA ASP A 191 13.42 -4.38 -11.93
C ASP A 191 13.72 -3.35 -10.82
N GLN A 192 13.48 -3.71 -9.56
CA GLN A 192 13.94 -2.97 -8.38
C GLN A 192 15.34 -3.40 -7.92
N VAL A 193 15.80 -4.59 -8.34
CA VAL A 193 17.09 -5.17 -7.94
C VAL A 193 18.17 -4.97 -9.01
N LEU A 194 17.77 -5.07 -10.29
CA LEU A 194 18.66 -5.12 -11.44
C LEU A 194 18.31 -4.06 -12.48
N VAL A 195 19.34 -3.58 -13.19
CA VAL A 195 19.18 -2.71 -14.36
C VAL A 195 20.04 -3.21 -15.52
N ARG A 196 19.59 -2.97 -16.76
CA ARG A 196 20.36 -3.32 -17.96
C ARG A 196 21.76 -2.69 -17.92
N GLY A 197 22.78 -3.49 -18.24
CA GLY A 197 24.18 -3.10 -18.25
C GLY A 197 24.90 -3.25 -16.90
N GLN A 198 24.17 -3.52 -15.82
CA GLN A 198 24.73 -3.68 -14.47
C GLN A 198 25.70 -4.88 -14.41
N PRO A 199 26.91 -4.70 -13.86
CA PRO A 199 27.78 -5.81 -13.54
C PRO A 199 27.26 -6.55 -12.29
N VAL A 200 27.11 -7.86 -12.39
CA VAL A 200 26.67 -8.73 -11.29
C VAL A 200 27.64 -9.88 -11.11
N SER A 201 27.80 -10.33 -9.87
CA SER A 201 28.59 -11.51 -9.53
C SER A 201 27.78 -12.41 -8.63
N GLY A 202 27.84 -13.72 -8.88
CA GLY A 202 27.04 -14.68 -8.13
C GLY A 202 27.53 -16.11 -8.29
N ARG A 203 26.84 -17.02 -7.61
CA ARG A 203 27.09 -18.46 -7.71
C ARG A 203 26.36 -18.99 -8.93
N TYR A 204 27.12 -19.39 -9.94
CA TYR A 204 26.61 -19.95 -11.19
C TYR A 204 26.52 -21.47 -11.09
N ASP A 205 25.35 -22.01 -11.45
CA ASP A 205 25.12 -23.44 -11.64
C ASP A 205 25.18 -23.77 -13.15
N PRO A 206 26.18 -24.52 -13.62
CA PRO A 206 26.34 -24.84 -15.04
C PRO A 206 25.25 -25.73 -15.62
N ASP A 207 24.61 -26.57 -14.80
CA ASP A 207 23.58 -27.51 -15.27
C ASP A 207 22.25 -26.79 -15.54
N SER A 208 21.84 -25.93 -14.60
CA SER A 208 20.59 -25.17 -14.70
C SER A 208 20.77 -23.82 -15.41
N ARG A 209 22.01 -23.40 -15.66
CA ARG A 209 22.42 -22.08 -16.16
C ARG A 209 21.85 -20.93 -15.32
N ARG A 210 21.73 -21.16 -14.01
CA ARG A 210 21.19 -20.19 -13.07
C ARG A 210 22.31 -19.46 -12.36
N LEU A 211 22.12 -18.17 -12.13
CA LEU A 211 23.03 -17.34 -11.36
C LEU A 211 22.33 -16.86 -10.09
N ASP A 212 22.82 -17.30 -8.93
CA ASP A 212 22.33 -16.91 -7.61
C ASP A 212 23.07 -15.67 -7.12
N LEU A 213 22.34 -14.59 -6.88
CA LEU A 213 22.86 -13.28 -6.46
C LEU A 213 22.65 -13.00 -4.97
N ARG A 214 22.06 -13.91 -4.19
CA ARG A 214 21.77 -13.69 -2.76
C ARG A 214 23.00 -13.31 -1.95
N ALA A 215 24.14 -13.93 -2.25
CA ALA A 215 25.40 -13.63 -1.58
C ALA A 215 25.99 -12.26 -1.93
N ALA A 216 25.49 -11.61 -2.99
CA ALA A 216 25.93 -10.28 -3.44
C ALA A 216 25.06 -9.14 -2.89
N LEU A 217 23.98 -9.44 -2.16
CA LEU A 217 23.11 -8.46 -1.54
C LEU A 217 23.85 -7.62 -0.49
N ARG A 218 23.64 -6.30 -0.52
CA ARG A 218 24.28 -5.36 0.41
C ARG A 218 23.65 -5.36 1.79
N PHE A 219 22.36 -5.67 1.87
CA PHE A 219 21.57 -5.62 3.09
C PHE A 219 20.85 -6.96 3.25
N VAL A 220 21.35 -7.80 4.15
CA VAL A 220 20.85 -9.18 4.35
C VAL A 220 20.12 -9.34 5.69
N ASP A 221 20.29 -8.37 6.59
CA ASP A 221 19.69 -8.33 7.91
C ASP A 221 19.33 -6.88 8.31
N ALA A 222 18.59 -6.73 9.41
CA ALA A 222 18.16 -5.42 9.90
C ALA A 222 19.34 -4.51 10.31
N ALA A 223 20.47 -5.08 10.74
CA ALA A 223 21.63 -4.32 11.19
C ALA A 223 22.39 -3.68 10.01
N SER A 224 22.65 -4.46 8.97
CA SER A 224 23.24 -3.99 7.71
C SER A 224 22.33 -3.00 6.99
N ALA A 225 21.01 -3.25 7.00
CA ALA A 225 20.03 -2.29 6.48
C ALA A 225 20.05 -0.97 7.27
N LYS A 226 20.05 -1.02 8.61
CA LYS A 226 20.15 0.18 9.46
C LYS A 226 21.44 0.96 9.17
N GLY A 227 22.59 0.27 9.10
CA GLY A 227 23.88 0.89 8.75
C GLY A 227 23.87 1.50 7.34
N GLY A 228 23.19 0.85 6.39
CA GLY A 228 22.97 1.37 5.03
C GLY A 228 22.17 2.67 5.00
N VAL A 229 21.08 2.75 5.75
CA VAL A 229 20.26 3.96 5.92
C VAL A 229 21.08 5.07 6.59
N GLN A 230 21.80 4.77 7.67
CA GLN A 230 22.61 5.74 8.39
C GLN A 230 23.78 6.29 7.56
N GLY A 231 24.36 5.48 6.67
CA GLY A 231 25.40 5.93 5.75
C GLY A 231 24.87 6.70 4.55
N ALA A 232 23.62 6.46 4.13
CA ALA A 232 23.01 7.09 2.96
C ALA A 232 22.28 8.41 3.28
N TYR A 233 21.74 8.54 4.49
CA TYR A 233 20.82 9.63 4.87
C TYR A 233 21.25 10.36 6.13
N GLN A 234 20.79 11.61 6.24
CA GLN A 234 20.98 12.51 7.37
C GLN A 234 19.63 13.01 7.90
N ALA A 235 19.60 13.43 9.16
CA ALA A 235 18.42 14.08 9.73
C ALA A 235 18.04 15.33 8.91
N GLY A 236 16.76 15.46 8.58
CA GLY A 236 16.19 16.48 7.70
C GLY A 236 15.91 15.99 6.28
N ASP A 237 16.55 14.89 5.84
CA ASP A 237 16.39 14.39 4.48
C ASP A 237 14.98 13.88 4.20
N VAL A 238 14.48 14.16 3.00
CA VAL A 238 13.28 13.51 2.45
C VAL A 238 13.71 12.21 1.76
N VAL A 239 13.09 11.10 2.12
CA VAL A 239 13.43 9.75 1.66
C VAL A 239 12.18 8.99 1.22
N LEU A 240 12.37 7.95 0.41
CA LEU A 240 11.30 7.06 -0.01
C LEU A 240 11.16 5.88 0.95
N ALA A 241 9.91 5.50 1.22
CA ALA A 241 9.59 4.30 1.98
C ALA A 241 8.37 3.60 1.38
N GLU A 242 8.35 2.27 1.42
CA GLU A 242 7.21 1.45 1.02
C GLU A 242 6.29 1.21 2.23
N VAL A 243 4.99 1.41 2.09
CA VAL A 243 4.02 1.14 3.17
C VAL A 243 3.89 -0.38 3.36
N ALA A 244 4.38 -0.89 4.49
CA ALA A 244 4.34 -2.31 4.81
C ALA A 244 3.04 -2.72 5.50
N ALA A 245 2.49 -1.85 6.34
CA ALA A 245 1.22 -2.07 7.03
C ALA A 245 0.58 -0.74 7.43
N VAL A 246 -0.75 -0.73 7.51
CA VAL A 246 -1.53 0.42 7.97
C VAL A 246 -2.45 -0.04 9.10
N ALA A 247 -2.25 0.49 10.30
CA ALA A 247 -3.11 0.32 11.45
C ALA A 247 -3.95 1.58 11.69
N GLU A 248 -4.83 1.55 12.68
CA GLU A 248 -5.71 2.69 13.01
C GLU A 248 -4.93 3.91 13.55
N GLU A 249 -3.89 3.64 14.35
CA GLU A 249 -3.09 4.66 15.06
C GLU A 249 -1.63 4.76 14.60
N ALA A 250 -1.20 3.90 13.66
CA ALA A 250 0.18 3.92 13.14
C ALA A 250 0.29 3.42 11.70
N VAL A 251 1.29 3.92 10.98
CA VAL A 251 1.70 3.41 9.66
C VAL A 251 3.08 2.77 9.81
N THR A 252 3.24 1.53 9.37
CA THR A 252 4.55 0.87 9.31
C THR A 252 5.09 0.98 7.89
N VAL A 253 6.27 1.58 7.76
CA VAL A 253 6.94 1.77 6.47
C VAL A 253 8.26 1.01 6.42
N ARG A 254 8.72 0.69 5.21
CA ARG A 254 9.93 -0.06 4.92
C ARG A 254 10.91 0.82 4.13
N LEU A 255 12.04 1.16 4.75
CA LEU A 255 13.10 1.96 4.12
C LEU A 255 14.05 1.10 3.27
N LEU A 256 14.33 -0.10 3.76
CA LEU A 256 15.09 -1.15 3.08
C LEU A 256 14.46 -2.50 3.42
N PRO A 257 14.67 -3.53 2.58
CA PRO A 257 14.25 -4.89 2.91
C PRO A 257 14.74 -5.32 4.29
N GLY A 258 13.81 -5.79 5.13
CA GLY A 258 14.10 -6.21 6.51
C GLY A 258 14.19 -5.07 7.55
N LEU A 259 14.03 -3.80 7.14
CA LEU A 259 14.04 -2.64 8.05
C LEU A 259 12.67 -1.93 8.04
N LEU A 260 11.85 -2.25 9.04
CA LEU A 260 10.55 -1.64 9.27
C LEU A 260 10.66 -0.52 10.30
N VAL A 261 9.95 0.58 10.07
CA VAL A 261 9.84 1.71 10.98
C VAL A 261 8.36 2.03 11.18
N GLU A 262 7.93 2.10 12.43
CA GLU A 262 6.58 2.48 12.80
C GLU A 262 6.48 4.00 13.00
N ILE A 263 5.46 4.61 12.41
CA ILE A 263 5.18 6.05 12.48
C ILE A 263 3.81 6.23 13.12
N GLY A 264 3.78 6.82 14.31
CA GLY A 264 2.54 7.12 15.03
C GLY A 264 1.70 8.20 14.33
N ARG A 265 0.39 8.16 14.52
CA ARG A 265 -0.60 9.05 13.89
C ARG A 265 -0.21 10.53 13.93
N GLU A 266 0.36 11.01 15.02
CA GLU A 266 0.80 12.40 15.24
C GLU A 266 1.94 12.86 14.31
N ALA A 267 2.68 11.91 13.77
CA ALA A 267 3.74 12.11 12.77
C ALA A 267 3.27 11.82 11.34
N VAL A 268 1.99 11.43 11.17
CA VAL A 268 1.39 11.06 9.88
C VAL A 268 0.42 12.12 9.38
N THR A 269 -0.49 12.56 10.23
CA THR A 269 -1.49 13.59 9.90
C THR A 269 -1.78 14.43 11.13
N SER A 270 -1.98 15.74 10.94
CA SER A 270 -2.44 16.63 12.01
C SER A 270 -3.97 16.70 12.10
N ASN A 271 -4.68 16.14 11.12
CA ASN A 271 -6.14 16.17 11.04
C ASN A 271 -6.75 14.93 11.71
N GLN A 272 -7.38 15.14 12.87
CA GLN A 272 -7.98 14.05 13.65
C GLN A 272 -9.13 13.32 12.93
N LYS A 273 -9.71 13.90 11.87
CA LYS A 273 -10.78 13.25 11.09
C LYS A 273 -10.26 12.27 10.03
N ASP A 274 -8.96 12.27 9.74
CA ASP A 274 -8.41 11.39 8.73
C ASP A 274 -8.28 9.96 9.27
N THR A 275 -8.69 8.97 8.48
CA THR A 275 -8.40 7.56 8.75
C THR A 275 -7.13 7.17 8.03
N LEU A 276 -6.15 6.55 8.72
CA LEU A 276 -4.87 6.16 8.10
C LEU A 276 -5.06 5.19 6.93
N VAL A 277 -6.01 4.26 7.03
CA VAL A 277 -6.39 3.33 5.94
C VAL A 277 -6.96 4.05 4.72
N GLY A 278 -7.60 5.21 4.92
CA GLY A 278 -8.07 6.04 3.82
C GLY A 278 -6.95 6.86 3.17
N LEU A 279 -5.86 7.11 3.92
CA LEU A 279 -4.73 7.90 3.47
C LEU A 279 -3.64 7.07 2.80
N PHE A 280 -3.46 5.79 3.15
CA PHE A 280 -2.33 4.98 2.69
C PHE A 280 -2.79 3.60 2.24
N SER A 281 -2.13 3.08 1.21
CA SER A 281 -2.33 1.72 0.71
C SER A 281 -1.08 0.86 0.96
N VAL A 282 -1.26 -0.41 1.33
CA VAL A 282 -0.12 -1.32 1.54
C VAL A 282 0.57 -1.59 0.20
N GLY A 283 1.90 -1.47 0.16
CA GLY A 283 2.72 -1.55 -1.04
C GLY A 283 2.96 -0.20 -1.74
N GLU A 284 2.26 0.85 -1.33
CA GLU A 284 2.43 2.21 -1.85
C GLU A 284 3.82 2.76 -1.48
N VAL A 285 4.47 3.48 -2.40
CA VAL A 285 5.73 4.19 -2.13
C VAL A 285 5.43 5.64 -1.78
N VAL A 286 5.84 6.05 -0.58
CA VAL A 286 5.57 7.38 -0.03
C VAL A 286 6.87 8.14 0.29
N THR A 287 6.79 9.46 0.30
CA THR A 287 7.87 10.35 0.74
C THR A 287 7.73 10.65 2.22
N CYS A 288 8.82 10.54 2.98
CA CYS A 288 8.85 10.83 4.42
C CYS A 288 10.12 11.60 4.79
N ARG A 289 10.05 12.46 5.81
CA ARG A 289 11.20 13.16 6.36
C ARG A 289 11.85 12.32 7.46
N LEU A 290 13.16 12.13 7.35
CA LEU A 290 13.98 11.52 8.40
C LEU A 290 14.27 12.54 9.49
N ILE A 291 13.72 12.37 10.69
CA ILE A 291 13.94 13.27 11.83
C ILE A 291 15.21 12.90 12.60
N ALA A 292 15.41 11.60 12.80
CA ALA A 292 16.57 11.08 13.50
C ALA A 292 16.97 9.74 12.88
N ALA A 293 18.29 9.52 12.77
CA ALA A 293 18.85 8.26 12.32
C ALA A 293 19.12 7.28 13.49
N GLU A 294 19.05 7.77 14.74
CA GLU A 294 19.21 6.96 15.95
C GLU A 294 18.50 7.59 17.17
N PRO A 295 17.39 6.99 17.66
CA PRO A 295 16.61 5.94 17.00
C PRO A 295 16.02 6.46 15.67
N LEU A 296 15.75 5.56 14.72
CA LEU A 296 15.10 5.93 13.46
C LEU A 296 13.72 6.53 13.76
N ARG A 297 13.52 7.79 13.34
CA ARG A 297 12.25 8.50 13.46
C ARG A 297 11.92 9.18 12.14
N LEU A 298 10.72 8.93 11.65
CA LEU A 298 10.21 9.45 10.38
C LEU A 298 8.97 10.30 10.64
N ARG A 299 8.70 11.26 9.74
CA ARG A 299 7.44 12.02 9.68
C ARG A 299 6.93 12.04 8.24
N LEU A 300 5.63 11.89 8.07
CA LEU A 300 4.91 12.00 6.79
C LEU A 300 4.16 13.34 6.69
N ASP A 301 3.90 14.00 7.83
CA ASP A 301 3.16 15.28 7.89
C ASP A 301 4.02 16.53 7.62
N ASP A 302 5.30 16.34 7.32
CA ASP A 302 6.29 17.42 7.16
C ASP A 302 7.11 17.27 5.88
N VAL A 303 6.46 16.91 4.76
CA VAL A 303 7.10 16.76 3.45
C VAL A 303 6.32 17.57 2.41
N ASP A 304 7.01 18.36 1.59
CA ASP A 304 6.39 19.02 0.43
C ASP A 304 6.42 18.14 -0.82
N ASP A 305 5.41 18.28 -1.69
CA ASP A 305 5.38 17.65 -3.01
C ASP A 305 6.49 18.23 -3.92
N GLU A 306 6.98 19.44 -3.63
CA GLU A 306 8.10 20.09 -4.32
C GLU A 306 9.49 19.60 -3.85
N GLU A 307 9.57 18.95 -2.68
CA GLU A 307 10.84 18.47 -2.15
C GLU A 307 11.28 17.18 -2.84
N VAL A 308 12.45 17.23 -3.49
CA VAL A 308 12.99 16.07 -4.20
C VAL A 308 13.53 15.05 -3.20
N PRO A 309 12.98 13.82 -3.14
CA PRO A 309 13.47 12.79 -2.23
C PRO A 309 14.86 12.30 -2.64
N LYS A 310 15.70 11.99 -1.65
CA LYS A 310 16.97 11.32 -1.89
C LYS A 310 16.75 9.91 -2.43
N PRO A 311 17.60 9.44 -3.37
CA PRO A 311 17.44 8.13 -3.97
C PRO A 311 17.57 7.03 -2.92
N ALA A 312 16.74 5.99 -3.06
CA ALA A 312 16.82 4.80 -2.22
C ALA A 312 18.13 4.03 -2.45
N PRO A 313 18.77 3.45 -1.42
CA PRO A 313 19.98 2.66 -1.62
C PRO A 313 19.73 1.43 -2.49
N SER A 314 20.61 1.17 -3.44
CA SER A 314 20.55 -0.04 -4.27
C SER A 314 20.82 -1.30 -3.46
N LEU A 315 20.03 -2.37 -3.70
CA LEU A 315 20.17 -3.66 -3.00
C LEU A 315 21.40 -4.46 -3.45
N LEU A 316 21.80 -4.28 -4.72
CA LEU A 316 23.03 -4.83 -5.29
C LEU A 316 24.01 -3.71 -5.66
N PRO A 317 25.33 -3.98 -5.66
CA PRO A 317 26.31 -3.04 -6.18
C PRO A 317 25.99 -2.64 -7.63
N GLY A 318 25.99 -1.33 -7.91
CA GLY A 318 25.69 -0.78 -9.24
C GLY A 318 24.24 -0.96 -9.70
N GLY A 319 23.33 -1.40 -8.82
CA GLY A 319 21.91 -1.55 -9.12
C GLY A 319 21.12 -0.24 -9.07
N PRO A 320 19.86 -0.26 -9.54
CA PRO A 320 18.99 0.90 -9.44
C PRO A 320 18.61 1.20 -7.97
N PRO A 321 18.11 2.41 -7.68
CA PRO A 321 17.37 2.66 -6.45
C PRO A 321 16.19 1.69 -6.35
N TRP A 322 16.08 0.99 -5.22
CA TRP A 322 15.09 -0.07 -5.07
C TRP A 322 13.65 0.47 -5.01
N LEU A 323 13.48 1.67 -4.43
CA LEU A 323 12.25 2.43 -4.51
C LEU A 323 12.37 3.57 -5.51
N ARG A 324 11.29 3.74 -6.27
CA ARG A 324 11.07 4.87 -7.18
C ARG A 324 9.64 5.33 -7.00
N LEU A 325 9.42 6.64 -7.04
CA LEU A 325 8.06 7.16 -7.18
C LEU A 325 7.53 6.73 -8.55
N PRO A 326 6.26 6.32 -8.65
CA PRO A 326 5.63 6.11 -9.94
C PRO A 326 5.73 7.41 -10.73
N GLU A 327 6.26 7.35 -11.95
CA GLU A 327 6.30 8.52 -12.83
C GLU A 327 4.85 9.00 -13.01
N PRO A 328 4.58 10.32 -12.87
CA PRO A 328 3.28 10.83 -13.26
C PRO A 328 3.08 10.48 -14.73
N ASP A 329 1.97 9.83 -15.06
CA ASP A 329 1.60 9.58 -16.46
C ASP A 329 1.79 10.91 -17.22
N PRO A 330 2.39 10.89 -18.42
CA PRO A 330 2.42 12.08 -19.24
C PRO A 330 0.98 12.57 -19.33
N GLN A 331 0.71 13.73 -18.73
CA GLN A 331 -0.58 14.40 -18.92
C GLN A 331 -0.85 14.32 -20.41
N PRO A 332 -2.04 13.87 -20.86
CA PRO A 332 -2.37 13.91 -22.26
C PRO A 332 -2.16 15.36 -22.68
N GLN A 333 -1.04 15.63 -23.32
CA GLN A 333 -0.79 16.90 -23.95
C GLN A 333 -2.01 17.05 -24.82
N ALA A 334 -2.78 18.11 -24.57
CA ALA A 334 -3.90 18.45 -25.42
C ALA A 334 -3.36 18.39 -26.84
N VAL A 335 -3.71 17.33 -27.56
CA VAL A 335 -3.26 17.12 -28.93
C VAL A 335 -3.86 18.31 -29.63
N ALA A 336 -3.01 19.30 -29.92
CA ALA A 336 -3.42 20.41 -30.75
C ALA A 336 -4.04 19.79 -31.99
N PRO A 337 -5.27 20.16 -32.36
CA PRO A 337 -5.93 19.58 -33.52
C PRO A 337 -4.95 19.68 -34.69
N PRO A 338 -4.76 18.59 -35.45
CA PRO A 338 -3.79 18.60 -36.54
C PRO A 338 -4.11 19.78 -37.45
N PRO A 339 -3.10 20.57 -37.88
CA PRO A 339 -3.35 21.68 -38.78
C PRO A 339 -3.99 21.12 -40.05
N LEU A 340 -5.10 21.74 -40.46
CA LEU A 340 -5.78 21.43 -41.71
C LEU A 340 -4.76 21.39 -42.85
N PRO A 341 -4.75 20.34 -43.70
CA PRO A 341 -3.78 20.23 -44.77
C PRO A 341 -3.94 21.42 -45.73
N ALA A 342 -2.89 22.23 -45.83
CA ALA A 342 -2.78 23.26 -46.84
C ALA A 342 -2.79 22.59 -48.23
N SER A 343 -3.73 23.00 -49.07
CA SER A 343 -3.85 22.63 -50.47
C SER A 343 -2.60 23.01 -51.26
N ILE A 344 -1.86 22.01 -51.73
CA ILE A 344 -0.76 22.16 -52.69
C ILE A 344 -1.34 21.95 -54.12
N PRO A 345 -1.06 22.83 -55.09
CA PRO A 345 -1.60 22.73 -56.46
C PRO A 345 -0.98 21.56 -57.26
N PRO A 346 -1.68 21.03 -58.29
CA PRO A 346 -1.27 19.84 -59.02
C PRO A 346 -0.12 20.14 -59.98
N LYS A 347 0.92 19.29 -59.95
CA LYS A 347 2.02 19.31 -60.92
C LYS A 347 1.85 18.15 -61.90
N MET A 348 1.84 18.48 -63.20
CA MET A 348 1.73 17.56 -64.34
C MET A 348 2.74 16.41 -64.32
N ALA A 349 2.27 15.21 -64.69
CA ALA A 349 3.07 14.01 -64.88
C ALA A 349 3.82 14.01 -66.24
N PRO A 350 5.09 13.57 -66.28
CA PRO A 350 5.76 13.07 -67.50
C PRO A 350 5.57 11.54 -67.66
N PRO A 351 5.80 11.00 -68.87
CA PRO A 351 5.32 9.67 -69.26
C PRO A 351 6.25 8.51 -68.87
N LEU A 352 5.65 7.31 -68.87
CA LEU A 352 6.18 5.98 -68.52
C LEU A 352 7.39 5.52 -69.36
N PRO A 353 8.32 4.76 -68.75
CA PRO A 353 9.09 3.73 -69.44
C PRO A 353 8.64 2.30 -69.08
N ASP A 354 8.96 1.40 -70.01
CA ASP A 354 8.47 0.05 -70.21
C ASP A 354 8.63 -0.97 -69.07
N ALA A 355 7.71 -1.93 -69.06
CA ALA A 355 7.65 -3.07 -68.15
C ALA A 355 8.76 -4.10 -68.41
N PRO A 356 9.36 -4.71 -67.37
CA PRO A 356 10.08 -5.98 -67.52
C PRO A 356 9.12 -7.18 -67.46
N SER A 357 9.33 -8.09 -68.41
CA SER A 357 8.70 -9.41 -68.56
C SER A 357 8.64 -10.22 -67.26
N VAL A 358 7.42 -10.66 -66.93
CA VAL A 358 7.15 -11.64 -65.88
C VAL A 358 7.42 -13.04 -66.44
N MET A 359 8.33 -13.78 -65.82
CA MET A 359 8.55 -15.20 -66.09
C MET A 359 7.30 -16.03 -65.68
N PRO A 360 6.96 -17.12 -66.40
CA PRO A 360 5.79 -17.93 -66.07
C PRO A 360 5.99 -18.69 -64.75
N ARG A 361 5.03 -18.54 -63.83
CA ARG A 361 4.95 -19.29 -62.58
C ARG A 361 4.68 -20.77 -62.85
N GLN A 362 5.43 -21.65 -62.20
CA GLN A 362 5.12 -23.08 -62.15
C GLN A 362 3.82 -23.32 -61.36
N PRO A 363 2.97 -24.27 -61.78
CA PRO A 363 1.69 -24.56 -61.13
C PRO A 363 1.90 -25.16 -59.73
N SER A 364 1.05 -24.75 -58.79
CA SER A 364 1.09 -25.23 -57.41
C SER A 364 0.36 -26.57 -57.27
N PRO A 365 0.67 -27.39 -56.25
CA PRO A 365 0.03 -28.70 -56.03
C PRO A 365 -1.50 -28.65 -55.89
N PHE A 366 -2.06 -27.48 -55.62
CA PHE A 366 -3.50 -27.25 -55.49
C PHE A 366 -4.21 -27.14 -56.87
N ASP A 367 -3.49 -26.69 -57.89
CA ASP A 367 -4.01 -26.54 -59.27
C ASP A 367 -4.14 -27.90 -59.98
N LEU A 368 -3.41 -28.92 -59.53
CA LEU A 368 -3.53 -30.29 -60.01
C LEU A 368 -4.69 -31.06 -59.36
N ALA A 369 -5.09 -30.69 -58.13
CA ALA A 369 -6.12 -31.39 -57.37
C ALA A 369 -7.55 -31.07 -57.81
N GLN A 370 -7.79 -29.88 -58.41
CA GLN A 370 -9.12 -29.46 -58.87
C GLN A 370 -9.51 -29.99 -60.27
N ARG A 371 -8.59 -30.63 -61.01
CA ARG A 371 -8.86 -31.12 -62.38
C ARG A 371 -9.32 -32.58 -62.46
N LEU A 372 -9.48 -33.28 -61.34
CA LEU A 372 -9.81 -34.70 -61.36
C LEU A 372 -11.00 -35.02 -60.45
N SER A 373 -12.19 -35.09 -61.07
CA SER A 373 -13.34 -35.90 -60.64
C SER A 373 -14.36 -35.97 -61.79
N PRO A 374 -15.19 -37.02 -61.93
CA PRO A 374 -15.02 -38.42 -61.54
C PRO A 374 -15.23 -39.37 -62.75
N SER A 375 -14.58 -40.54 -62.75
CA SER A 375 -15.02 -41.68 -63.56
C SER A 375 -14.81 -42.97 -62.77
N GLN A 376 -15.92 -43.55 -62.33
CA GLN A 376 -16.04 -44.96 -61.91
C GLN A 376 -16.42 -45.81 -63.15
N PRO A 377 -16.42 -47.17 -63.09
CA PRO A 377 -15.74 -48.08 -62.16
C PRO A 377 -15.09 -49.30 -62.88
N THR A 378 -14.07 -49.95 -62.29
CA THR A 378 -13.91 -51.41 -62.51
C THR A 378 -13.13 -52.12 -61.39
N VAL A 379 -13.85 -52.97 -60.66
CA VAL A 379 -13.52 -54.33 -60.22
C VAL A 379 -12.08 -54.62 -59.77
N MET A 380 -11.90 -54.70 -58.45
CA MET A 380 -11.15 -55.77 -57.77
C MET A 380 -11.72 -55.90 -56.34
N ALA A 381 -12.79 -56.69 -56.22
CA ALA A 381 -13.33 -57.10 -54.94
C ALA A 381 -12.33 -58.06 -54.27
N ARG A 382 -11.42 -57.52 -53.45
CA ARG A 382 -10.97 -58.27 -52.29
C ARG A 382 -12.18 -58.42 -51.38
N ARG A 383 -12.59 -59.66 -51.11
CA ARG A 383 -13.50 -59.98 -50.00
C ARG A 383 -12.88 -59.39 -48.73
N ALA A 384 -13.35 -58.21 -48.35
CA ALA A 384 -13.39 -57.80 -46.96
C ALA A 384 -14.59 -58.53 -46.38
N ASP A 385 -14.37 -59.31 -45.34
CA ASP A 385 -15.47 -59.88 -44.56
C ASP A 385 -16.44 -58.75 -44.22
N ALA A 386 -17.68 -58.88 -44.69
CA ALA A 386 -18.72 -57.92 -44.40
C ALA A 386 -18.96 -57.98 -42.88
N LEU A 387 -18.51 -56.96 -42.17
CA LEU A 387 -18.81 -56.78 -40.75
C LEU A 387 -20.34 -56.90 -40.58
N PRO A 388 -20.85 -57.77 -39.68
CA PRO A 388 -22.27 -57.94 -39.45
C PRO A 388 -22.98 -56.58 -39.31
N ALA A 389 -24.20 -56.43 -39.83
CA ALA A 389 -24.94 -55.16 -39.83
C ALA A 389 -25.03 -54.50 -38.44
N ALA A 390 -25.03 -55.31 -37.37
CA ALA A 390 -24.95 -54.84 -35.98
C ALA A 390 -23.65 -54.08 -35.66
N GLN A 391 -22.49 -54.54 -36.15
CA GLN A 391 -21.21 -53.86 -35.96
C GLN A 391 -21.12 -52.57 -36.77
N GLN A 392 -21.73 -52.52 -37.97
CA GLN A 392 -21.80 -51.28 -38.77
C GLN A 392 -22.68 -50.22 -38.08
N ALA A 393 -23.81 -50.64 -37.51
CA ALA A 393 -24.67 -49.74 -36.72
C ALA A 393 -23.94 -49.21 -35.46
N GLN A 394 -23.18 -50.06 -34.78
CA GLN A 394 -22.38 -49.67 -33.62
C GLN A 394 -21.29 -48.65 -33.97
N VAL A 395 -20.58 -48.84 -35.09
CA VAL A 395 -19.57 -47.87 -35.57
C VAL A 395 -20.21 -46.52 -35.89
N LEU A 396 -21.41 -46.51 -36.49
CA LEU A 396 -22.12 -45.28 -36.81
C LEU A 396 -22.56 -44.53 -35.53
N GLN A 397 -23.05 -45.26 -34.53
CA GLN A 397 -23.42 -44.71 -33.22
C GLN A 397 -22.21 -44.07 -32.52
N LEU A 398 -21.10 -44.81 -32.43
CA LEU A 398 -19.85 -44.30 -31.84
C LEU A 398 -19.30 -43.09 -32.60
N SER A 399 -19.47 -43.04 -33.93
CA SER A 399 -19.04 -41.89 -34.74
C SER A 399 -19.88 -40.63 -34.46
N ASN A 400 -21.18 -40.80 -34.21
CA ASN A 400 -22.08 -39.71 -33.84
C ASN A 400 -21.82 -39.22 -32.42
N GLU A 401 -21.58 -40.14 -31.47
CA GLU A 401 -21.17 -39.80 -30.11
C GLU A 401 -19.84 -39.02 -30.09
N LEU A 402 -18.85 -39.46 -30.86
CA LEU A 402 -17.57 -38.75 -31.00
C LEU A 402 -17.74 -37.36 -31.64
N ALA A 403 -18.65 -37.22 -32.61
CA ALA A 403 -18.96 -35.93 -33.22
C ALA A 403 -19.65 -34.98 -32.23
N ALA A 404 -20.58 -35.48 -31.40
CA ALA A 404 -21.22 -34.72 -30.34
C ALA A 404 -20.21 -34.28 -29.27
N GLU A 405 -19.32 -35.17 -28.82
CA GLU A 405 -18.24 -34.87 -27.87
C GLU A 405 -17.24 -33.84 -28.41
N ARG A 406 -16.95 -33.89 -29.71
CA ARG A 406 -16.10 -32.87 -30.35
C ARG A 406 -16.79 -31.51 -30.40
N ALA A 407 -18.11 -31.48 -30.60
CA ALA A 407 -18.88 -30.25 -30.62
C ALA A 407 -18.98 -29.62 -29.21
N THR A 408 -19.22 -30.41 -28.17
CA THR A 408 -19.25 -29.95 -26.77
C THR A 408 -17.88 -29.43 -26.34
N ARG A 409 -16.79 -30.16 -26.63
CA ARG A 409 -15.42 -29.68 -26.35
C ARG A 409 -15.10 -28.36 -27.04
N LYS A 410 -15.55 -28.17 -28.28
CA LYS A 410 -15.36 -26.92 -29.01
C LYS A 410 -16.14 -25.76 -28.38
N ALA A 411 -17.37 -26.01 -27.93
CA ALA A 411 -18.19 -25.01 -27.25
C ALA A 411 -17.55 -24.59 -25.91
N LEU A 412 -17.14 -25.56 -25.09
CA LEU A 412 -16.45 -25.32 -23.81
C LEU A 412 -15.11 -24.58 -24.00
N ALA A 413 -14.34 -24.91 -25.04
CA ALA A 413 -13.10 -24.19 -25.35
C ALA A 413 -13.35 -22.71 -25.70
N GLY A 414 -14.47 -22.42 -26.39
CA GLY A 414 -14.90 -21.05 -26.67
C GLY A 414 -15.31 -20.29 -25.40
N GLU A 415 -16.06 -20.95 -24.51
CA GLU A 415 -16.45 -20.37 -23.22
C GLU A 415 -15.24 -20.08 -22.33
N LEU A 416 -14.29 -21.02 -22.21
CA LEU A 416 -13.03 -20.81 -21.48
C LEU A 416 -12.20 -19.66 -22.06
N ALA A 417 -12.18 -19.49 -23.38
CA ALA A 417 -11.51 -18.35 -24.00
C ALA A 417 -12.19 -17.03 -23.65
N GLY A 418 -13.54 -17.00 -23.65
CA GLY A 418 -14.32 -15.84 -23.23
C GLY A 418 -14.11 -15.47 -21.76
N LEU A 419 -14.12 -16.46 -20.86
CA LEU A 419 -13.85 -16.26 -19.44
C LEU A 419 -12.44 -15.74 -19.18
N ARG A 420 -11.43 -16.27 -19.88
CA ARG A 420 -10.04 -15.77 -19.79
C ARG A 420 -9.92 -14.32 -20.26
N ALA A 421 -10.59 -13.96 -21.35
CA ALA A 421 -10.60 -12.58 -21.84
C ALA A 421 -11.25 -11.63 -20.82
N ARG A 422 -12.38 -12.03 -20.23
CA ARG A 422 -13.05 -11.22 -19.20
C ARG A 422 -12.24 -11.11 -17.91
N ALA A 423 -11.55 -12.19 -17.50
CA ALA A 423 -10.64 -12.15 -16.37
C ALA A 423 -9.49 -11.15 -16.59
N ALA A 424 -8.86 -11.18 -17.77
CA ALA A 424 -7.79 -10.23 -18.12
C ALA A 424 -8.29 -8.77 -18.15
N GLU A 425 -9.53 -8.53 -18.61
CA GLU A 425 -10.15 -7.21 -18.59
C GLU A 425 -10.39 -6.72 -17.16
N LEU A 426 -10.97 -7.56 -16.30
CA LEU A 426 -11.19 -7.23 -14.89
C LEU A 426 -9.88 -7.01 -14.13
N GLU A 427 -8.83 -7.80 -14.43
CA GLU A 427 -7.50 -7.59 -13.87
C GLU A 427 -6.93 -6.23 -14.28
N ALA A 428 -7.09 -5.83 -15.55
CA ALA A 428 -6.67 -4.50 -16.02
C ALA A 428 -7.46 -3.37 -15.36
N GLU A 429 -8.78 -3.52 -15.21
CA GLU A 429 -9.64 -2.55 -14.51
C GLU A 429 -9.24 -2.42 -13.03
N LEU A 430 -8.96 -3.54 -12.34
CA LEU A 430 -8.54 -3.54 -10.94
C LEU A 430 -7.21 -2.81 -10.76
N VAL A 431 -6.24 -3.07 -11.64
CA VAL A 431 -4.95 -2.36 -11.65
C VAL A 431 -5.16 -0.86 -11.86
N GLN A 432 -6.03 -0.46 -12.80
CA GLN A 432 -6.33 0.96 -13.05
C GLN A 432 -7.04 1.63 -11.88
N ALA A 433 -8.02 0.96 -11.27
CA ALA A 433 -8.74 1.47 -10.11
C ALA A 433 -7.81 1.67 -8.90
N THR A 434 -6.92 0.70 -8.64
CA THR A 434 -5.93 0.76 -7.55
C THR A 434 -5.01 1.96 -7.75
N ARG A 435 -4.46 2.14 -8.96
CA ARG A 435 -3.63 3.32 -9.29
C ARG A 435 -4.37 4.64 -9.09
N THR A 436 -5.66 4.69 -9.47
CA THR A 436 -6.47 5.90 -9.31
C THR A 436 -6.66 6.25 -7.83
N ILE A 437 -6.88 5.24 -6.98
CA ILE A 437 -6.99 5.42 -5.53
C ILE A 437 -5.69 5.98 -4.95
N GLU A 438 -4.53 5.38 -5.29
CA GLU A 438 -3.21 5.84 -4.83
C GLU A 438 -2.92 7.29 -5.26
N GLN A 439 -3.28 7.65 -6.50
CA GLN A 439 -3.14 9.02 -7.00
C GLN A 439 -4.02 10.01 -6.25
N LEU A 440 -5.28 9.65 -5.97
CA LEU A 440 -6.21 10.49 -5.21
C LEU A 440 -5.75 10.66 -3.76
N GLN A 441 -5.26 9.58 -3.13
CA GLN A 441 -4.66 9.60 -1.79
C GLN A 441 -3.46 10.55 -1.74
N THR A 442 -2.54 10.44 -2.70
CA THR A 442 -1.38 11.32 -2.81
C THR A 442 -1.79 12.80 -2.94
N ARG A 443 -2.73 13.10 -3.83
CA ARG A 443 -3.24 14.47 -4.02
C ARG A 443 -3.93 15.01 -2.78
N TYR A 444 -4.69 14.18 -2.05
CA TYR A 444 -5.33 14.58 -0.81
C TYR A 444 -4.28 14.94 0.26
N ARG A 445 -3.25 14.11 0.44
CA ARG A 445 -2.16 14.38 1.39
C ARG A 445 -1.45 15.69 1.07
N GLY A 446 -1.06 15.92 -0.19
CA GLY A 446 -0.41 17.15 -0.63
C GLY A 446 -1.29 18.40 -0.39
N ALA A 447 -2.58 18.32 -0.72
CA ALA A 447 -3.52 19.42 -0.50
C ALA A 447 -3.74 19.74 0.99
N ASP A 448 -3.82 18.72 1.85
CA ASP A 448 -3.97 18.92 3.29
C ASP A 448 -2.71 19.57 3.90
N LEU A 449 -1.52 19.13 3.49
CA LEU A 449 -0.24 19.73 3.91
C LEU A 449 -0.14 21.20 3.49
N ALA A 450 -0.49 21.53 2.25
CA ALA A 450 -0.53 22.91 1.77
C ALA A 450 -1.49 23.79 2.59
N ARG A 451 -2.69 23.26 2.90
CA ARG A 451 -3.67 23.94 3.75
C ARG A 451 -3.14 24.19 5.17
N GLN A 452 -2.47 23.20 5.77
CA GLN A 452 -1.88 23.35 7.10
C GLN A 452 -0.77 24.41 7.13
N ARG A 453 0.09 24.46 6.09
CA ARG A 453 1.14 25.49 5.95
C ARG A 453 0.55 26.89 5.84
N LEU A 454 -0.44 27.08 4.97
CA LEU A 454 -1.16 28.35 4.85
C LEU A 454 -1.77 28.78 6.19
N GLY A 455 -2.36 27.84 6.93
CA GLY A 455 -2.86 28.09 8.28
C GLY A 455 -1.77 28.51 9.28
N LYS A 456 -0.58 27.90 9.23
CA LYS A 456 0.57 28.29 10.07
C LYS A 456 1.10 29.68 9.68
N GLN A 457 1.19 29.98 8.38
CA GLN A 457 1.62 31.29 7.87
C GLN A 457 0.65 32.41 8.24
N LEU A 458 -0.66 32.16 8.15
CA LEU A 458 -1.67 33.13 8.59
C LEU A 458 -1.55 33.42 10.09
N ARG A 459 -1.36 32.39 10.91
CA ARG A 459 -1.15 32.58 12.37
C ARG A 459 0.14 33.32 12.70
N SER A 460 1.23 33.05 11.99
CA SER A 460 2.50 33.74 12.23
C SER A 460 2.49 35.18 11.71
N ALA A 461 1.78 35.45 10.61
CA ALA A 461 1.53 36.81 10.13
C ALA A 461 0.66 37.60 11.14
N GLN A 462 -0.43 37.00 11.63
CA GLN A 462 -1.26 37.59 12.69
C GLN A 462 -0.46 37.87 13.97
N GLY A 463 0.37 36.93 14.41
CA GLY A 463 1.22 37.13 15.60
C GLY A 463 2.30 38.20 15.40
N ARG A 464 2.78 38.41 14.17
CA ARG A 464 3.72 39.50 13.83
C ARG A 464 3.01 40.86 13.77
N ASP A 465 1.79 40.92 13.25
CA ASP A 465 0.98 42.15 13.28
C ASP A 465 0.62 42.53 14.72
N ASP A 466 0.25 41.56 15.56
CA ASP A 466 0.02 41.77 17.00
C ASP A 466 1.29 42.25 17.73
N GLN A 467 2.47 41.73 17.37
CA GLN A 467 3.75 42.19 17.92
C GLN A 467 4.14 43.57 17.41
N ALA A 468 3.96 43.86 16.12
CA ALA A 468 4.26 45.17 15.53
C ALA A 468 3.38 46.28 16.12
N ALA A 469 2.11 45.97 16.45
CA ALA A 469 1.24 46.85 17.20
C ALA A 469 1.74 47.11 18.63
N SER A 470 2.43 46.15 19.27
CA SER A 470 3.00 46.31 20.62
C SER A 470 4.32 47.11 20.69
N VAL A 471 4.97 47.40 19.55
CA VAL A 471 6.25 48.16 19.52
C VAL A 471 6.04 49.68 19.62
N GLN A 472 4.82 50.19 19.46
CA GLN A 472 4.52 51.58 19.81
C GLN A 472 4.46 51.70 21.35
N GLY A 473 5.50 52.30 21.95
CA GLY A 473 5.49 52.65 23.37
C GLY A 473 4.30 53.56 23.74
N PRO A 474 4.02 53.75 25.03
CA PRO A 474 2.87 54.54 25.47
C PRO A 474 2.91 55.94 24.86
N LEU A 475 1.81 56.32 24.20
CA LEU A 475 1.64 57.62 23.53
C LEU A 475 1.20 58.70 24.52
N PHE A 476 0.63 58.30 25.66
CA PHE A 476 0.19 59.17 26.74
C PHE A 476 0.93 58.83 28.04
N LEU A 477 1.19 59.86 28.87
CA LEU A 477 1.81 59.70 30.20
C LEU A 477 0.81 59.22 31.25
N ASP A 478 -0.47 59.57 31.09
CA ASP A 478 -1.55 59.06 31.92
C ASP A 478 -1.98 57.67 31.41
N PRO A 479 -1.86 56.59 32.22
CA PRO A 479 -2.29 55.25 31.85
C PRO A 479 -3.78 55.17 31.48
N GLU A 480 -4.62 56.03 32.07
CA GLU A 480 -6.05 56.07 31.79
C GLU A 480 -6.32 56.66 30.39
N GLU A 481 -5.67 57.76 30.03
CA GLU A 481 -5.72 58.33 28.68
C GLU A 481 -5.21 57.34 27.63
N GLN A 482 -4.09 56.66 27.91
CA GLN A 482 -3.52 55.64 27.04
C GLN A 482 -4.53 54.50 26.79
N PHE A 483 -5.17 53.99 27.84
CA PHE A 483 -6.16 52.92 27.71
C PHE A 483 -7.40 53.37 26.91
N ARG A 484 -7.89 54.59 27.13
CA ARG A 484 -9.01 55.13 26.36
C ARG A 484 -8.67 55.30 24.88
N TYR A 485 -7.43 55.70 24.58
CA TYR A 485 -6.94 55.79 23.20
C TYR A 485 -6.91 54.40 22.54
N GLU A 486 -6.39 53.38 23.21
CA GLU A 486 -6.37 51.99 22.73
C GLU A 486 -7.79 51.49 22.39
N VAL A 487 -8.77 51.72 23.28
CA VAL A 487 -10.19 51.37 23.05
C VAL A 487 -10.75 52.08 21.81
N THR A 488 -10.39 53.35 21.62
CA THR A 488 -10.86 54.15 20.48
C THR A 488 -10.26 53.63 19.16
N CYS A 489 -8.96 53.32 19.16
CA CYS A 489 -8.27 52.73 18.00
C CYS A 489 -8.85 51.37 17.63
N GLU A 490 -9.04 50.49 18.62
CA GLU A 490 -9.62 49.16 18.40
C GLU A 490 -11.03 49.25 17.81
N TRP A 491 -11.89 50.14 18.34
CA TRP A 491 -13.21 50.37 17.76
C TRP A 491 -13.13 50.90 16.32
N ALA A 492 -12.23 51.85 16.07
CA ALA A 492 -12.08 52.47 14.76
C ALA A 492 -11.59 51.49 13.68
N GLN A 493 -10.75 50.53 14.06
CA GLN A 493 -10.20 49.48 13.18
C GLN A 493 -11.18 48.31 13.00
N ARG A 494 -11.87 47.90 14.07
CA ARG A 494 -12.72 46.70 14.08
C ARG A 494 -14.10 46.93 13.49
N ILE A 495 -14.68 48.11 13.66
CA ILE A 495 -16.01 48.44 13.13
C ILE A 495 -15.85 49.19 11.80
N PRO A 496 -16.36 48.65 10.66
CA PRO A 496 -16.31 49.34 9.37
C PRO A 496 -16.94 50.73 9.46
N ALA A 497 -16.42 51.69 8.68
CA ALA A 497 -16.86 53.09 8.75
C ALA A 497 -18.39 53.28 8.60
N ALA A 498 -19.03 52.45 7.77
CA ALA A 498 -20.46 52.47 7.54
C ALA A 498 -21.29 51.99 8.75
N GLU A 499 -20.75 51.11 9.59
CA GLU A 499 -21.46 50.51 10.74
C GLU A 499 -21.24 51.29 12.06
N LYS A 500 -20.37 52.31 12.06
CA LYS A 500 -20.01 53.06 13.27
C LYS A 500 -21.20 53.81 13.89
N ALA A 501 -22.15 54.24 13.07
CA ALA A 501 -23.37 54.92 13.54
C ALA A 501 -24.31 53.96 14.29
N ASP A 502 -24.39 52.70 13.84
CA ASP A 502 -25.24 51.67 14.45
C ASP A 502 -24.58 51.03 15.69
N LYS A 503 -23.24 51.11 15.79
CA LYS A 503 -22.44 50.52 16.86
C LYS A 503 -21.50 51.56 17.51
N PRO A 504 -22.04 52.63 18.13
CA PRO A 504 -21.23 53.63 18.80
C PRO A 504 -20.62 53.07 20.09
N LEU A 505 -19.49 53.66 20.52
CA LEU A 505 -18.95 53.40 21.85
C LEU A 505 -19.87 54.02 22.92
N ALA A 506 -20.45 53.19 23.78
CA ALA A 506 -21.20 53.66 24.94
C ALA A 506 -20.31 54.44 25.92
N LYS A 507 -20.91 55.33 26.72
CA LYS A 507 -20.20 56.04 27.79
C LYS A 507 -19.68 55.06 28.83
N TYR A 508 -18.44 55.24 29.26
CA TYR A 508 -17.84 54.38 30.28
C TYR A 508 -16.88 55.10 31.21
N THR A 509 -16.72 54.54 32.40
CA THR A 509 -15.73 54.93 33.41
C THR A 509 -14.85 53.73 33.77
N LEU A 510 -13.63 54.00 34.23
CA LEU A 510 -12.73 53.00 34.77
C LEU A 510 -12.70 53.16 36.29
N ALA A 511 -12.91 52.07 37.04
CA ALA A 511 -12.75 52.09 38.48
C ALA A 511 -11.27 52.30 38.85
N THR A 512 -11.01 52.85 40.03
CA THR A 512 -9.66 53.26 40.47
C THR A 512 -8.63 52.13 40.46
N GLY A 513 -9.05 50.87 40.65
CA GLY A 513 -8.18 49.69 40.61
C GLY A 513 -8.22 48.89 39.30
N PHE A 514 -8.92 49.38 38.27
CA PHE A 514 -9.11 48.63 37.03
C PHE A 514 -7.79 48.46 36.27
N LEU A 515 -7.05 49.55 36.05
CA LEU A 515 -5.80 49.51 35.29
C LEU A 515 -4.73 48.70 36.03
N ASP A 516 -4.65 48.85 37.35
CA ASP A 516 -3.79 48.02 38.20
C ASP A 516 -4.12 46.52 38.03
N SER A 517 -5.40 46.17 37.95
CA SER A 517 -5.82 44.77 37.72
C SER A 517 -5.48 44.25 36.32
N VAL A 518 -5.36 45.13 35.33
CA VAL A 518 -4.93 44.77 33.96
C VAL A 518 -3.42 44.51 33.94
N GLU A 519 -2.64 45.30 34.67
CA GLU A 519 -1.18 45.17 34.71
C GLU A 519 -0.70 44.01 35.59
N GLN A 520 -1.35 43.77 36.73
CA GLN A 520 -0.98 42.69 37.66
C GLN A 520 -1.34 41.28 37.15
N LEU A 521 -2.21 41.17 36.15
CA LEU A 521 -2.75 39.89 35.71
C LEU A 521 -1.92 39.28 34.58
N GLU A 522 -0.97 38.41 34.94
CA GLU A 522 -0.16 37.66 33.99
C GLU A 522 -1.01 36.67 33.17
N GLY A 523 -0.61 36.37 31.93
CA GLY A 523 -1.22 35.33 31.08
C GLY A 523 -2.38 35.79 30.19
N ILE A 524 -2.61 37.10 30.05
CA ILE A 524 -3.49 37.67 29.02
C ILE A 524 -2.88 38.93 28.40
N ASN A 525 -3.00 39.05 27.08
CA ASN A 525 -2.54 40.24 26.37
C ASN A 525 -3.53 41.41 26.59
N ARG A 526 -3.00 42.60 26.92
CA ARG A 526 -3.75 43.86 27.06
C ARG A 526 -4.63 44.17 25.84
N ALA A 527 -4.15 43.92 24.61
CA ALA A 527 -4.93 44.10 23.39
C ALA A 527 -6.21 43.25 23.38
N LYS A 528 -6.17 42.04 23.96
CA LYS A 528 -7.34 41.17 24.08
C LYS A 528 -8.37 41.73 25.07
N ILE A 529 -7.91 42.39 26.13
CA ILE A 529 -8.79 43.07 27.09
C ILE A 529 -9.48 44.24 26.42
N VAL A 530 -8.73 45.07 25.69
CA VAL A 530 -9.25 46.21 24.91
C VAL A 530 -10.30 45.77 23.89
N ALA A 531 -10.04 44.69 23.14
CA ALA A 531 -11.00 44.11 22.21
C ALA A 531 -12.32 43.70 22.88
N VAL A 532 -12.26 43.07 24.06
CA VAL A 532 -13.47 42.68 24.80
C VAL A 532 -14.19 43.88 25.39
N VAL A 533 -13.48 44.91 25.82
CA VAL A 533 -14.07 46.18 26.24
C VAL A 533 -14.89 46.78 25.10
N VAL A 534 -14.36 46.83 23.88
CA VAL A 534 -15.12 47.29 22.69
C VAL A 534 -16.35 46.42 22.43
N GLU A 535 -16.24 45.10 22.54
CA GLU A 535 -17.38 44.18 22.39
C GLU A 535 -18.47 44.42 23.45
N VAL A 536 -18.10 44.77 24.69
CA VAL A 536 -19.05 45.13 25.76
C VAL A 536 -19.71 46.48 25.47
N LEU A 537 -18.91 47.50 25.12
CA LEU A 537 -19.40 48.86 24.87
C LEU A 537 -20.31 48.96 23.64
N THR A 538 -20.11 48.09 22.65
CA THR A 538 -20.96 47.98 21.44
C THR A 538 -22.12 47.00 21.61
N GLY A 539 -22.26 46.34 22.78
CA GLY A 539 -23.31 45.38 23.08
C GLY A 539 -23.16 43.99 22.44
N GLN A 540 -22.08 43.74 21.69
CA GLN A 540 -21.86 42.47 20.99
C GLN A 540 -21.49 41.31 21.92
N ALA A 541 -20.91 41.58 23.08
CA ALA A 541 -20.45 40.55 24.02
C ALA A 541 -21.55 39.55 24.44
N GLN A 542 -22.82 39.95 24.41
CA GLN A 542 -23.97 39.08 24.75
C GLN A 542 -24.37 38.12 23.62
N HIS A 543 -23.99 38.43 22.39
CA HIS A 543 -24.36 37.67 21.19
C HIS A 543 -23.22 36.78 20.68
N LEU A 544 -21.99 36.99 21.17
CA LEU A 544 -20.81 36.25 20.73
C LEU A 544 -20.71 34.89 21.45
N PRO A 545 -20.76 33.76 20.71
CA PRO A 545 -20.59 32.44 21.32
C PRO A 545 -19.20 32.32 21.93
N GLY A 546 -19.15 32.09 23.25
CA GLY A 546 -17.92 31.93 24.02
C GLY A 546 -17.46 33.14 24.84
N ARG A 547 -18.27 34.21 24.90
CA ARG A 547 -18.06 35.30 25.86
C ARG A 547 -18.73 35.08 27.20
N ASP A 548 -19.72 34.20 27.29
CA ASP A 548 -20.43 33.83 28.53
C ASP A 548 -20.73 35.07 29.39
N ALA A 549 -21.35 36.08 28.76
CA ALA A 549 -21.67 37.34 29.42
C ALA A 549 -22.92 37.17 30.29
N HIS A 550 -22.76 37.24 31.61
CA HIS A 550 -23.88 37.09 32.54
C HIS A 550 -23.71 37.93 33.82
N PRO A 551 -24.81 38.27 34.51
CA PRO A 551 -24.76 38.96 35.79
C PRO A 551 -23.99 38.16 36.86
N LEU A 552 -23.11 38.84 37.60
CA LEU A 552 -22.37 38.28 38.72
C LEU A 552 -23.32 38.01 39.89
N ARG A 553 -23.18 36.86 40.55
CA ARG A 553 -23.97 36.44 41.71
C ARG A 553 -23.12 36.52 42.97
N THR A 554 -23.75 36.75 44.12
CA THR A 554 -23.07 36.83 45.43
C THR A 554 -22.57 35.48 45.95
N GLY A 555 -22.89 34.37 45.27
CA GLY A 555 -22.52 33.00 45.62
C GLY A 555 -22.98 32.00 44.55
N ASP A 556 -23.28 30.77 44.97
CA ASP A 556 -23.65 29.66 44.08
C ASP A 556 -24.98 29.86 43.34
N ALA A 557 -25.29 28.94 42.42
CA ALA A 557 -26.50 28.94 41.61
C ALA A 557 -27.76 29.16 42.47
N GLY A 558 -28.51 30.23 42.17
CA GLY A 558 -29.70 30.66 42.93
C GLY A 558 -29.49 31.91 43.81
N SER A 559 -28.25 32.30 44.08
CA SER A 559 -27.94 33.52 44.85
C SER A 559 -28.34 34.80 44.11
N PRO A 560 -28.69 35.88 44.84
CA PRO A 560 -29.06 37.16 44.26
C PRO A 560 -27.88 37.77 43.47
N TYR A 561 -28.23 38.59 42.47
CA TYR A 561 -27.24 39.32 41.69
C TYR A 561 -26.53 40.37 42.55
N VAL A 562 -25.24 40.56 42.30
CA VAL A 562 -24.46 41.61 42.93
C VAL A 562 -25.00 42.96 42.43
N ARG A 563 -25.63 43.70 43.34
CA ARG A 563 -26.18 45.04 43.11
C ARG A 563 -25.50 46.05 44.02
N ARG A 564 -25.12 47.19 43.46
CA ARG A 564 -24.61 48.34 44.20
C ARG A 564 -25.80 49.21 44.68
N SER A 565 -25.59 50.05 45.68
CA SER A 565 -26.62 50.90 46.31
C SER A 565 -27.30 51.89 45.35
N ASP A 566 -26.65 52.20 44.23
CA ASP A 566 -27.16 53.02 43.12
C ASP A 566 -28.04 52.23 42.12
N GLY A 567 -28.22 50.93 42.34
CA GLY A 567 -28.98 50.04 41.47
C GLY A 567 -28.18 49.43 40.32
N ALA A 568 -26.87 49.70 40.20
CA ALA A 568 -26.03 49.11 39.18
C ALA A 568 -25.86 47.59 39.40
N ILE A 569 -25.87 46.83 38.30
CA ILE A 569 -25.71 45.37 38.32
C ILE A 569 -24.31 45.03 37.84
N CYS A 570 -23.59 44.18 38.58
CA CYS A 570 -22.29 43.68 38.15
C CYS A 570 -22.46 42.55 37.14
N TRP A 571 -21.71 42.60 36.06
CA TRP A 571 -21.65 41.63 34.97
C TRP A 571 -20.25 41.08 34.86
N ARG A 572 -20.18 39.86 34.34
CA ARG A 572 -18.93 39.15 34.09
C ARG A 572 -18.91 38.63 32.66
N VAL A 573 -17.78 38.78 31.98
CA VAL A 573 -17.55 38.28 30.62
C VAL A 573 -16.21 37.56 30.52
N ALA A 574 -16.17 36.46 29.76
CA ALA A 574 -14.98 35.64 29.57
C ALA A 574 -14.00 36.26 28.58
N LEU A 575 -12.73 36.34 28.99
CA LEU A 575 -11.62 36.77 28.14
C LEU A 575 -10.91 35.59 27.46
N GLN A 576 -10.94 34.41 28.08
CA GLN A 576 -10.35 33.15 27.60
C GLN A 576 -11.27 31.97 27.98
N ARG A 577 -11.31 30.92 27.15
CA ARG A 577 -12.03 29.64 27.43
C ARG A 577 -11.04 28.48 27.52
N GLU A 578 -11.46 27.40 28.16
CA GLU A 578 -10.74 26.10 28.22
C GLU A 578 -9.32 26.17 28.81
N SER A 579 -9.11 27.09 29.75
CA SER A 579 -7.84 27.22 30.48
C SER A 579 -8.09 27.10 31.98
N ALA A 580 -7.24 26.34 32.67
CA ALA A 580 -7.19 26.35 34.13
C ALA A 580 -6.87 27.78 34.59
N ALA A 581 -7.71 28.36 35.46
CA ALA A 581 -7.68 29.78 35.83
C ALA A 581 -8.03 30.74 34.67
N ALA A 582 -9.13 30.47 33.95
CA ALA A 582 -9.66 31.36 32.92
C ALA A 582 -9.90 32.79 33.47
N ARG A 583 -9.56 33.80 32.67
CA ARG A 583 -9.65 35.21 33.06
C ARG A 583 -10.98 35.80 32.61
N ARG A 584 -11.57 36.64 33.47
CA ARG A 584 -12.87 37.26 33.26
C ARG A 584 -12.80 38.75 33.58
N LEU A 585 -13.52 39.55 32.79
CA LEU A 585 -13.67 40.98 32.99
C LEU A 585 -14.97 41.23 33.78
N HIS A 586 -14.88 41.99 34.88
CA HIS A 586 -16.01 42.42 35.69
C HIS A 586 -16.33 43.88 35.37
N TYR A 587 -17.59 44.18 35.11
CA TYR A 587 -18.06 45.53 34.84
C TYR A 587 -19.44 45.77 35.41
N TRP A 588 -19.74 46.99 35.80
CA TRP A 588 -21.05 47.41 36.26
C TRP A 588 -21.82 48.02 35.09
N ARG A 589 -23.09 47.67 34.98
CA ARG A 589 -24.03 48.33 34.08
C ARG A 589 -24.82 49.35 34.89
N THR A 590 -24.60 50.63 34.62
CA THR A 590 -25.27 51.76 35.28
C THR A 590 -26.43 52.27 34.41
N GLN A 591 -27.18 53.28 34.87
CA GLN A 591 -28.27 53.87 34.10
C GLN A 591 -27.75 54.66 32.88
N ASP A 592 -26.54 55.22 32.98
CA ASP A 592 -25.96 56.12 31.98
C ASP A 592 -24.79 55.52 31.17
N GLY A 593 -24.40 54.26 31.45
CA GLY A 593 -23.30 53.60 30.74
C GLY A 593 -22.74 52.36 31.45
N TYR A 594 -21.42 52.19 31.33
CA TYR A 594 -20.68 51.06 31.90
C TYR A 594 -19.54 51.54 32.80
N GLU A 595 -19.25 50.81 33.88
CA GLU A 595 -18.07 51.04 34.72
C GLU A 595 -17.23 49.77 34.76
N PHE A 596 -16.01 49.82 34.22
CA PHE A 596 -15.11 48.67 34.25
C PHE A 596 -14.44 48.56 35.61
N SER A 597 -14.67 47.45 36.31
CA SER A 597 -14.26 47.29 37.71
C SER A 597 -12.86 46.68 37.80
N ARG A 598 -12.68 45.48 37.25
CA ARG A 598 -11.42 44.74 37.31
C ARG A 598 -11.36 43.57 36.33
N VAL A 599 -10.16 43.06 36.09
CA VAL A 599 -9.94 41.75 35.48
C VAL A 599 -9.49 40.75 36.54
N ALA A 600 -10.11 39.58 36.58
CA ALA A 600 -9.88 38.59 37.63
C ALA A 600 -9.95 37.15 37.10
N LEU A 601 -9.55 36.19 37.94
CA LEU A 601 -9.71 34.76 37.67
C LEU A 601 -11.17 34.35 37.80
N HIS A 602 -11.54 33.24 37.15
CA HIS A 602 -12.94 32.80 37.06
C HIS A 602 -13.63 32.51 38.40
N ASP A 603 -12.84 32.21 39.45
CA ASP A 603 -13.26 31.91 40.81
C ASP A 603 -13.34 33.14 41.71
N ASP A 604 -12.93 34.30 41.21
CA ASP A 604 -13.10 35.56 41.94
C ASP A 604 -14.52 36.08 41.71
N TYR A 605 -15.27 36.21 42.80
CA TYR A 605 -16.63 36.74 42.82
C TYR A 605 -16.70 38.13 43.46
N ARG A 606 -15.55 38.75 43.77
CA ARG A 606 -15.53 40.12 44.28
C ARG A 606 -15.68 41.08 43.10
N PRO A 607 -16.68 41.96 43.15
CA PRO A 607 -16.90 42.91 42.08
C PRO A 607 -15.74 43.89 41.93
#